data_AF-A0A849KP29-F1
#
_entry.id   AF-A0A849KP29-F1
#
_cell.length_a   1.000
_cell.length_b   1.000
_cell.length_c   1.000
_cell.angle_alpha   90.00
_cell.angle_beta   90.00
_cell.angle_gamma   90.00
#
_symmetry.space_group_name_H-M   'P 1'
#
loop_
_entity.id
_entity.type
_entity.pdbx_description
1 polymer ?
#
loop_
_entity_poly.entity_id
_entity_poly.type
_entity_poly.pdbx_seq_one_letter_code
_entity_poly.pdbx_strand_id
1 'polypeptide(L)' 'LLLRGDHDMNEVKVGKLPGLELGFRFATEAEIVEHFGCRPGYLGPVGTRKAVTVVADREVAVMADWICGANEVDFHLT' A
#
# COMPACT_ATOMS: atom_id res chain seq x y z
N LEU A 1 -0.72 2.70 -2.61
CA LEU A 1 0.06 2.18 -3.75
C LEU A 1 0.68 0.87 -3.33
N LEU A 2 0.56 -0.18 -4.13
CA LEU A 2 1.14 -1.49 -3.85
C LEU A 2 2.29 -1.74 -4.82
N LEU A 3 3.50 -1.79 -4.26
CA LEU A 3 4.78 -1.89 -4.97
C LEU A 3 5.55 -3.11 -4.47
N ARG A 4 6.49 -3.61 -5.27
CA ARG A 4 7.44 -4.63 -4.85
C ARG A 4 8.42 -4.02 -3.83
N GLY A 5 8.80 -4.79 -2.80
CA GLY A 5 9.59 -4.25 -1.68
C GLY A 5 11.01 -3.78 -2.03
N ASP A 6 11.54 -4.22 -3.16
CA ASP A 6 12.83 -3.79 -3.73
C ASP A 6 12.68 -2.66 -4.77
N HIS A 7 11.47 -2.14 -4.99
CA HIS A 7 11.20 -1.02 -5.89
C HIS A 7 10.82 0.24 -5.12
N ASP A 8 11.36 1.37 -5.58
CA ASP A 8 10.96 2.69 -5.11
C ASP A 8 9.79 3.27 -5.89
N MET A 9 9.00 4.10 -5.23
CA MET A 9 7.91 4.85 -5.83
C MET A 9 8.42 5.90 -6.82
N ASN A 10 7.87 5.93 -8.03
CA ASN A 10 8.18 6.97 -9.00
C ASN A 10 7.11 8.07 -9.00
N GLU A 11 7.45 9.25 -8.50
CA GLU A 11 6.54 10.38 -8.33
C GLU A 11 5.87 10.84 -9.64
N VAL A 12 6.61 10.84 -10.75
CA VAL A 12 6.10 11.22 -12.07
C VAL A 12 5.02 10.25 -12.56
N LYS A 13 5.14 8.96 -12.22
CA LYS A 13 4.10 7.97 -12.53
C LYS A 13 2.90 8.11 -11.60
N VAL A 14 3.14 8.37 -10.31
CA VAL A 14 2.06 8.53 -9.32
C VAL A 14 1.18 9.73 -9.65
N GLY A 15 1.76 10.86 -10.05
CA GLY A 15 0.99 12.06 -10.44
C GLY A 15 0.12 11.89 -11.68
N LYS A 16 0.20 10.76 -12.40
CA LYS A 16 -0.68 10.43 -13.53
C LYS A 16 -1.87 9.55 -13.13
N LEU A 17 -1.94 9.14 -11.86
CA LEU A 17 -3.01 8.29 -11.36
C LEU A 17 -4.27 9.11 -11.04
N PRO A 18 -5.48 8.56 -11.32
CA PRO A 18 -6.73 9.21 -10.94
C PRO A 18 -6.80 9.55 -9.44
N GLY A 19 -7.06 10.81 -9.13
CA GLY A 19 -7.16 11.32 -7.76
C GLY A 19 -5.84 11.80 -7.14
N LEU A 20 -4.71 11.67 -7.85
CA LEU A 20 -3.38 12.14 -7.41
C LEU A 20 -2.78 13.20 -8.35
N GLU A 21 -3.54 13.67 -9.34
CA GLU A 21 -3.07 14.59 -10.39
C GLU A 21 -2.74 15.98 -9.85
N LEU A 22 -3.40 16.38 -8.75
CA LEU A 22 -3.20 17.67 -8.09
C LEU A 22 -2.11 17.63 -7.02
N GLY A 23 -1.35 16.53 -6.95
CA GLY A 23 -0.32 16.29 -5.95
C GLY A 23 -0.73 15.25 -4.91
N PHE A 24 0.26 14.72 -4.21
CA PHE A 24 0.09 13.72 -3.17
C PHE A 24 1.06 13.98 -2.03
N ARG A 25 0.77 13.39 -0.87
CA ARG A 25 1.67 13.34 0.28
C ARG A 25 1.66 11.95 0.87
N PHE A 26 2.69 11.62 1.64
CA PHE A 26 2.66 10.43 2.47
C PHE A 26 1.56 10.54 3.54
N ALA A 27 0.96 9.40 3.86
CA ALA A 27 0.01 9.30 4.96
C ALA A 27 0.75 9.48 6.29
N THR A 28 0.10 10.16 7.23
CA THR A 28 0.59 10.26 8.61
C THR A 28 0.36 8.94 9.35
N GLU A 29 1.09 8.71 10.42
CA GLU A 29 0.91 7.50 11.25
C GLU A 29 -0.53 7.36 11.78
N ALA A 30 -1.16 8.48 12.17
CA ALA A 30 -2.55 8.49 12.62
C ALA A 30 -3.52 8.00 11.54
N GLU A 31 -3.37 8.47 10.30
CA GLU A 31 -4.18 8.03 9.16
C GLU A 31 -3.94 6.54 8.84
N ILE A 32 -2.70 6.08 8.93
CA ILE A 32 -2.36 4.67 8.72
C ILE A 32 -3.07 3.78 9.75
N VAL A 33 -2.98 4.13 11.04
CA VAL A 33 -3.64 3.37 12.11
C VAL A 33 -5.16 3.43 11.97
N GLU A 34 -5.71 4.56 11.54
CA GLU A 34 -7.15 4.70 11.32
C GLU A 34 -7.67 3.80 10.18
N HIS A 35 -6.93 3.72 9.07
CA HIS A 35 -7.35 2.98 7.88
C HIS A 35 -7.01 1.49 7.93
N PHE A 36 -5.84 1.14 8.46
CA PHE A 36 -5.33 -0.23 8.47
C PHE A 36 -5.42 -0.88 9.84
N GLY A 37 -5.51 -0.09 10.91
CA GLY A 37 -5.56 -0.63 12.27
C GLY A 37 -4.23 -1.11 12.82
N CYS A 38 -3.15 -0.91 12.07
CA CYS A 38 -1.81 -1.38 12.38
C CYS A 38 -0.80 -0.26 12.14
N ARG A 39 0.38 -0.40 12.76
CA ARG A 39 1.50 0.51 12.56
C ARG A 39 2.16 0.26 11.20
N PRO A 40 2.88 1.25 10.65
CA PRO A 40 3.71 1.06 9.46
C PRO A 40 4.64 -0.16 9.62
N GLY A 41 4.87 -0.90 8.53
CA GLY A 41 5.72 -2.10 8.50
C GLY A 41 4.96 -3.42 8.33
N TYR A 42 3.67 -3.47 8.66
CA TYR A 42 2.84 -4.69 8.55
C TYR A 42 1.59 -4.46 7.69
N LEU A 43 1.58 -3.41 6.87
CA LEU A 43 0.42 -2.99 6.10
C LEU A 43 0.21 -3.90 4.87
N GLY A 44 -1.02 -4.32 4.66
CA GLY A 44 -1.43 -5.16 3.53
C GLY A 44 -2.68 -4.66 2.83
N PRO A 45 -2.90 -5.08 1.56
CA PRO A 45 -4.07 -4.68 0.78
C PRO A 45 -5.36 -5.40 1.20
N VAL A 46 -5.28 -6.42 2.06
CA VAL A 46 -6.41 -7.28 2.44
C VAL A 46 -6.93 -6.92 3.82
N GLY A 47 -8.26 -6.79 3.97
CA GLY A 47 -8.90 -6.65 5.29
C GLY A 47 -8.64 -5.33 6.00
N THR A 48 -8.55 -4.22 5.25
CA THR A 48 -8.36 -2.89 5.85
C THR A 48 -9.60 -2.45 6.65
N ARG A 49 -9.39 -1.69 7.74
CA ARG A 49 -10.49 -1.20 8.60
C ARG A 49 -11.41 -0.22 7.86
N LYS A 50 -10.83 0.65 7.05
CA LYS A 50 -11.56 1.56 6.16
C LYS A 50 -11.25 1.22 4.71
N ALA A 51 -12.19 1.55 3.82
CA ALA A 51 -11.98 1.38 2.40
C ALA A 51 -10.74 2.17 1.95
N VAL A 52 -9.86 1.49 1.22
CA VAL A 52 -8.70 2.09 0.55
C VAL A 52 -8.69 1.67 -0.90
N THR A 53 -8.42 2.62 -1.80
CA THR A 53 -8.23 2.31 -3.21
C THR A 53 -6.83 1.73 -3.40
N VAL A 54 -6.75 0.46 -3.76
CA VAL A 54 -5.49 -0.21 -4.07
C VAL A 54 -5.17 -0.02 -5.55
N VAL A 55 -4.06 0.67 -5.82
CA VAL A 55 -3.42 0.70 -7.13
C VAL A 55 -2.17 -0.16 -7.04
N ALA A 56 -2.19 -1.31 -7.72
CA ALA A 56 -1.09 -2.24 -7.78
C ALA A 56 -0.21 -1.99 -9.00
N ASP A 57 1.11 -2.02 -8.81
CA ASP A 57 2.04 -2.05 -9.93
C ASP A 57 1.81 -3.30 -10.79
N ARG A 58 2.05 -3.17 -12.10
CA ARG A 58 1.81 -4.26 -13.05
C ARG A 58 2.68 -5.48 -12.75
N GLU A 59 3.91 -5.27 -12.27
CA GLU A 59 4.80 -6.36 -11.86
C GLU A 59 4.18 -7.13 -10.69
N VAL A 60 3.67 -6.42 -9.67
CA VAL A 60 3.00 -7.06 -8.52
C VAL A 60 1.76 -7.86 -8.96
N ALA A 61 1.02 -7.36 -9.95
CA ALA A 61 -0.20 -8.03 -10.45
C ALA A 61 0.05 -9.36 -11.18
N VAL A 62 1.26 -9.58 -11.72
CA VAL A 62 1.62 -10.81 -12.44
C VAL A 62 2.55 -11.72 -11.63
N MET A 63 2.96 -11.29 -10.44
CA MET A 63 3.75 -12.12 -9.52
C MET A 63 2.89 -13.21 -8.89
N ALA A 64 3.52 -14.35 -8.60
CA ALA A 64 2.97 -15.44 -7.81
C ALA A 64 3.77 -15.59 -6.51
N ASP A 65 3.14 -16.21 -5.50
CA ASP A 65 3.78 -16.67 -4.25
C ASP A 65 4.61 -15.57 -3.55
N TRP A 66 4.01 -14.40 -3.34
CA TRP A 66 4.66 -13.26 -2.69
C TRP A 66 3.98 -12.88 -1.38
N ILE A 67 4.75 -12.24 -0.50
CA ILE A 67 4.35 -11.93 0.86
C ILE A 67 3.86 -10.49 0.96
N CYS A 68 2.75 -10.26 1.68
CA CYS A 68 2.28 -8.93 2.03
C CYS A 68 2.00 -8.80 3.53
N GLY A 69 1.88 -7.58 4.05
CA GLY A 69 1.52 -7.36 5.45
C GLY A 69 0.13 -7.91 5.78
N ALA A 70 -0.08 -8.40 6.99
CA ALA A 70 -1.38 -8.95 7.42
C ALA A 70 -2.29 -7.91 8.08
N ASN A 71 -1.90 -6.63 8.15
CA ASN A 71 -2.56 -5.59 8.96
C ASN A 71 -2.59 -5.94 10.46
N GLU A 72 -1.66 -6.78 10.91
CA GLU A 72 -1.45 -7.16 12.31
C GLU A 72 0.06 -7.17 12.60
N VAL A 73 0.45 -6.73 13.79
CA VAL A 73 1.86 -6.64 14.18
C VAL A 73 2.46 -8.04 14.24
N ASP A 74 3.62 -8.20 13.62
CA ASP A 74 4.40 -9.45 13.53
C ASP A 74 3.79 -10.54 12.62
N PHE A 75 2.76 -10.22 11.85
CA PHE A 75 2.14 -11.15 10.89
C PHE A 75 2.22 -10.68 9.43
N HIS A 76 2.34 -11.67 8.54
CA HIS A 76 2.32 -11.50 7.10
C HIS A 76 1.42 -12.55 6.44
N LEU A 77 0.90 -12.23 5.26
CA LEU A 77 0.16 -13.16 4.42
C LEU A 77 1.11 -13.77 3.38
N THR A 78 1.00 -15.08 3.19
CA THR A 78 1.74 -15.92 2.23
C THR A 78 0.80 -16.57 1.25
#